data_AF-A0A8J4X9H3-F1
#
_entry.id   AF-A0A8J4X9H3-F1
#
_cell.length_a   1.000
_cell.length_b   1.000
_cell.length_c   1.000
_cell.angle_alpha   90.00
_cell.angle_beta   90.00
_cell.angle_gamma   90.00
#
_symmetry.space_group_name_H-M   'P 1'
#
loop_
_entity.id
_entity.type
_entity.pdbx_description
1 polymer ?
#
loop_
_entity_poly.entity_id
_entity_poly.type
_entity_poly.pdbx_seq_one_letter_code
_entity_poly.pdbx_strand_id
1 'polypeptide(L)' 'SMTWERVKAKGDVPPGTAAHAAVALQRTVYIFGGLTADGATNAMYSFQS' A
#
# COMPACT_ATOMS: atom_id res chain seq x y z
N SER A 1 -8.86 24.15 5.35
CA SER A 1 -7.47 23.92 4.94
C SER A 1 -7.31 22.46 4.56
N MET A 2 -6.34 22.12 3.71
CA MET A 2 -5.94 20.72 3.50
C MET A 2 -4.72 20.44 4.37
N THR A 3 -4.81 19.43 5.23
CA THR A 3 -3.77 19.06 6.19
C THR A 3 -3.46 17.58 6.05
N TRP A 4 -2.18 17.23 6.17
CA TRP A 4 -1.75 15.84 6.20
C TRP A 4 -1.87 15.27 7.61
N GLU A 5 -2.28 14.01 7.67
CA GLU A 5 -2.17 13.21 8.88
C GLU A 5 -1.53 11.86 8.56
N ARG A 6 -0.88 11.27 9.58
CA ARG A 6 -0.30 9.94 9.46
C ARG A 6 -1.32 8.91 9.93
N VAL A 7 -1.84 8.10 9.01
CA VAL A 7 -2.73 6.98 9.34
C VAL A 7 -1.91 5.78 9.81
N LYS A 8 -2.32 5.14 10.91
CA LYS A 8 -1.70 3.89 11.37
C LYS A 8 -2.23 2.73 10.53
N ALA A 9 -1.36 2.13 9.71
CA ALA A 9 -1.69 0.93 8.94
C ALA A 9 -2.03 -0.25 9.87
N LYS A 10 -2.93 -1.12 9.40
CA LYS A 10 -3.42 -2.32 10.09
C LYS A 10 -3.57 -3.46 9.06
N GLY A 11 -3.69 -4.69 9.52
CA GLY A 11 -3.78 -5.88 8.65
C GLY A 11 -2.41 -6.27 8.11
N ASP A 12 -2.39 -6.77 6.88
CA ASP A 12 -1.16 -7.19 6.20
C ASP A 12 -0.41 -5.97 5.66
N VAL A 13 0.46 -5.40 6.50
CA VAL A 13 1.24 -4.22 6.15
C VAL A 13 2.37 -4.63 5.19
N PRO A 14 2.45 -4.05 3.97
CA PRO A 14 3.54 -4.37 3.06
C PRO A 14 4.90 -3.95 3.64
N PRO A 15 5.99 -4.66 3.29
CA PRO A 15 7.33 -4.17 3.55
C PRO A 15 7.57 -2.87 2.76
N GLY A 16 8.70 -2.20 3.01
CA GLY A 16 9.12 -1.06 2.20
C GLY A 16 9.16 -1.43 0.71
N THR A 17 8.24 -0.85 -0.08
CA THR A 17 8.02 -1.22 -1.49
C THR A 17 7.98 0.03 -2.37
N ALA A 18 8.82 0.06 -3.40
CA ALA A 18 8.87 1.12 -4.41
C ALA A 18 8.24 0.66 -5.74
N ALA A 19 7.92 1.61 -6.64
CA ALA A 19 7.42 1.33 -7.99
C ALA A 19 6.21 0.38 -8.05
N HIS A 20 5.35 0.38 -7.02
CA HIS A 20 4.12 -0.40 -6.98
C HIS A 20 2.98 0.30 -7.72
N ALA A 21 1.98 -0.47 -8.15
CA ALA A 21 0.70 0.08 -8.60
C ALA A 21 -0.24 0.21 -7.40
N ALA A 22 -1.04 1.28 -7.35
CA ALA A 22 -2.06 1.48 -6.31
C ALA A 22 -3.38 1.99 -6.90
N VAL A 23 -4.49 1.54 -6.34
CA VAL A 23 -5.84 2.04 -6.65
C VAL A 23 -6.67 2.15 -5.39
N ALA A 24 -7.44 3.24 -5.27
CA ALA A 24 -8.48 3.37 -4.25
C ALA A 24 -9.83 2.96 -4.85
N LEU A 25 -10.47 1.97 -4.25
CA LEU A 25 -11.80 1.49 -4.63
C LEU A 25 -12.67 1.38 -3.37
N GLN A 26 -13.78 2.12 -3.36
CA GLN A 26 -14.66 2.26 -2.19
C GLN A 26 -13.90 2.78 -0.95
N ARG A 27 -13.81 1.99 0.12
CA ARG A 27 -13.11 2.32 1.37
C ARG A 27 -11.76 1.59 1.49
N THR A 28 -11.28 1.02 0.39
CA THR A 28 -10.09 0.17 0.39
C THR A 28 -9.06 0.67 -0.61
N VAL A 29 -7.82 0.79 -0.17
CA VAL A 29 -6.65 0.99 -1.03
C VAL A 29 -6.02 -0.36 -1.31
N TYR A 30 -5.80 -0.63 -2.59
CA TYR A 30 -5.17 -1.84 -3.08
C TYR A 30 -3.78 -1.52 -3.63
N ILE A 31 -2.78 -2.33 -3.28
CA ILE A 31 -1.40 -2.20 -3.73
C ILE A 31 -0.99 -3.52 -4.38
N PHE A 32 -0.45 -3.45 -5.60
CA PHE A 32 0.04 -4.62 -6.32
C PHE A 32 1.50 -4.45 -6.75
N GLY A 33 2.29 -5.48 -6.47
CA GLY A 33 3.65 -5.64 -6.94
C GLY A 33 4.61 -4.56 -6.46
N GLY A 34 5.63 -4.29 -7.28
CA GLY A 34 6.68 -3.31 -7.00
C GLY A 34 8.03 -3.96 -6.71
N LEU A 35 8.97 -3.18 -6.17
CA LEU A 35 10.31 -3.58 -5.77
C LEU A 35 10.44 -3.49 -4.26
N THR A 36 10.73 -4.62 -3.64
CA THR A 36 11.10 -4.75 -2.22
C THR A 36 12.63 -4.85 -2.08
N ALA A 37 13.12 -4.97 -0.84
CA ALA A 37 14.54 -5.25 -0.58
C ALA A 37 15.02 -6.57 -1.20
N ASP A 38 14.12 -7.55 -1.35
CA ASP A 38 14.42 -8.87 -1.90
C ASP A 38 14.23 -8.94 -3.43
N GLY A 39 13.85 -7.82 -4.06
CA GLY A 39 13.63 -7.71 -5.50
C GLY A 39 12.17 -7.47 -5.87
N ALA A 40 11.86 -7.71 -7.16
CA ALA A 40 10.53 -7.50 -7.71
C ALA A 40 9.53 -8.50 -7.12
N THR A 41 8.32 -8.01 -6.83
CA THR A 41 7.24 -8.82 -6.25
C THR A 41 5.95 -8.69 -7.06
N ASN A 42 5.09 -9.70 -6.93
CA ASN A 42 3.70 -9.71 -7.40
C ASN A 42 2.71 -9.80 -6.23
N ALA A 43 3.16 -9.53 -5.00
CA ALA A 43 2.30 -9.55 -3.82
C ALA A 43 1.19 -8.49 -3.91
N MET A 44 0.04 -8.83 -3.31
CA MET A 44 -1.14 -7.98 -3.26
C MET A 44 -1.44 -7.63 -1.81
N TYR A 45 -1.66 -6.34 -1.54
CA TYR A 45 -2.02 -5.83 -0.22
C TYR A 45 -3.30 -5.00 -0.31
N SER A 46 -4.04 -4.95 0.81
CA SER A 46 -5.22 -4.10 0.93
C SER A 46 -5.23 -3.40 2.28
N PHE A 47 -5.65 -2.14 2.27
CA PHE A 47 -5.85 -1.34 3.47
C PHE A 47 -7.25 -0.75 3.45
N GLN A 48 -8.05 -1.08 4.45
CA GLN A 48 -9.36 -0.49 4.68
C GLN A 48 -9.27 0.51 5.85
N SER A 49 -9.75 1.74 5.62
CA SER A 49 -9.77 2.78 6.66
C SER A 49 -10.78 2.51 7.77
#